data_AF-A0A0L0F2Q0-F1
#
_entry.id   AF-A0A0L0F2Q0-F1
#
_cell.length_a   1.000
_cell.length_b   1.000
_cell.length_c   1.000
_cell.angle_alpha   90.00
_cell.angle_beta   90.00
_cell.angle_gamma   90.00
#
_symmetry.space_group_name_H-M   'P 1'
#
loop_
_entity.id
_entity.type
_entity.pdbx_description
1 polymer ?
#
loop_
_entity_poly.entity_id
_entity_poly.type
_entity_poly.pdbx_seq_one_letter_code
_entity_poly.pdbx_strand_id
1 'polypeptide(L)'
;FIEYKGQKIVYKRYASLHFCFAIEEDDNELLTLAVIHRFVELLDKYFGNVCELDIIFNFHKAYYLLDELILDGQFQVFSYTLIL
;
A
#
# COMPACT_ATOMS: atom_id res chain seq x y z
N PHE A 1 -5.67 -4.66 13.70
CA PHE A 1 -5.34 -3.23 13.77
C PHE A 1 -4.82 -2.94 15.17
N ILE A 2 -4.09 -1.84 15.36
CA ILE A 2 -3.66 -1.35 16.67
C ILE A 2 -4.13 0.09 16.78
N GLU A 3 -4.76 0.45 17.89
CA GLU A 3 -5.09 1.85 18.17
C GLU A 3 -3.83 2.57 18.63
N TYR A 4 -3.52 3.69 17.99
CA TYR A 4 -2.35 4.49 18.30
C TYR A 4 -2.68 5.97 18.13
N LYS A 5 -2.58 6.74 19.23
CA LYS A 5 -2.78 8.20 19.24
C LYS A 5 -4.12 8.67 18.62
N GLY A 6 -5.20 7.90 18.81
CA GLY A 6 -6.53 8.23 18.26
C GLY A 6 -6.69 7.92 16.76
N GLN A 7 -5.81 7.08 16.21
CA GLN A 7 -5.91 6.54 14.86
C GLN A 7 -5.85 5.01 14.91
N LYS A 8 -6.43 4.35 13.92
CA LYS A 8 -6.32 2.91 13.74
C LYS A 8 -5.16 2.61 12.80
N ILE A 9 -4.20 1.82 13.25
CA ILE A 9 -3.13 1.31 12.41
C ILE A 9 -3.54 -0.05 11.86
N VAL A 10 -3.74 -0.11 10.55
CA VAL A 10 -3.97 -1.34 9.79
C VAL A 10 -2.64 -1.78 9.19
N TYR A 11 -2.24 -3.02 9.45
CA TYR A 11 -0.97 -3.53 8.92
C TYR A 11 -1.10 -4.97 8.44
N LYS A 12 -0.25 -5.33 7.49
CA LYS A 12 -0.12 -6.69 6.98
C LYS A 12 1.32 -7.00 6.62
N ARG A 13 1.74 -8.23 6.94
CA ARG A 13 3.08 -8.72 6.66
C ARG A 13 3.11 -9.48 5.32
N TYR A 14 4.08 -9.15 4.47
CA TYR A 14 4.40 -9.87 3.24
C TYR A 14 5.90 -10.23 3.27
N ALA A 15 6.21 -11.52 3.29
CA ALA A 15 7.56 -12.03 3.52
C ALA A 15 8.21 -11.44 4.79
N SER A 16 9.28 -10.66 4.65
CA SER A 16 9.98 -9.98 5.75
C SER A 16 9.42 -8.58 6.05
N LEU A 17 8.64 -8.00 5.13
CA LEU A 17 8.19 -6.61 5.19
C LEU A 17 6.83 -6.46 5.87
N HIS A 18 6.68 -5.39 6.65
CA HIS A 18 5.42 -4.97 7.23
C HIS A 18 4.94 -3.70 6.54
N PHE A 19 3.75 -3.76 5.96
CA PHE A 19 3.07 -2.61 5.37
C PHE A 19 2.03 -2.11 6.37
N CYS A 20 2.05 -0.82 6.68
CA CYS A 20 1.22 -0.21 7.72
C CYS A 20 0.60 1.08 7.19
N PHE A 21 -0.69 1.26 7.45
CA PHE A 21 -1.47 2.46 7.13
C PHE A 21 -2.18 2.93 8.40
N ALA A 22 -2.15 4.24 8.65
CA ALA A 22 -2.95 4.86 9.70
C ALA A 22 -4.22 5.42 9.07
N ILE A 23 -5.37 5.09 9.65
CA ILE A 23 -6.70 5.52 9.19
C ILE A 23 -7.50 6.12 10.35
N GLU A 24 -8.58 6.82 10.02
CA GLU A 24 -9.49 7.40 11.00
C GLU A 24 -10.29 6.30 11.71
N GLU A 25 -10.94 6.64 12.84
CA GLU A 25 -11.66 5.63 13.63
C GLU A 25 -12.92 5.09 12.94
N ASP A 26 -13.52 5.89 12.06
CA ASP A 26 -14.71 5.57 11.27
C ASP A 26 -14.39 4.94 9.90
N ASP A 27 -13.12 4.93 9.50
CA ASP A 27 -12.68 4.28 8.27
C ASP A 27 -12.78 2.75 8.34
N ASN A 28 -13.01 2.14 7.16
CA ASN A 28 -13.17 0.70 7.03
C ASN A 28 -11.81 -0.02 7.02
N GLU A 29 -11.52 -0.81 8.06
CA GLU A 29 -10.24 -1.50 8.19
C GLU A 29 -10.02 -2.58 7.11
N LEU A 30 -11.10 -3.23 6.66
CA LEU A 30 -11.04 -4.26 5.61
C LEU A 30 -10.73 -3.66 4.25
N LEU A 31 -11.27 -2.47 3.97
CA LEU A 31 -10.93 -1.72 2.77
C LEU A 31 -9.45 -1.36 2.77
N THR A 32 -8.92 -0.83 3.88
CA THR A 32 -7.50 -0.51 4.02
C THR A 32 -6.60 -1.74 3.86
N LEU A 33 -7.00 -2.89 4.39
CA LEU A 33 -6.33 -4.18 4.15
C LEU A 33 -6.30 -4.56 2.66
N ALA A 34 -7.39 -4.30 1.93
CA ALA A 34 -7.46 -4.53 0.49
C ALA A 34 -6.56 -3.55 -0.28
N VAL A 35 -6.48 -2.29 0.14
CA VAL A 35 -5.56 -1.28 -0.43
C VAL A 35 -4.11 -1.71 -0.24
N ILE A 36 -3.71 -2.13 0.97
CA ILE A 36 -2.37 -2.68 1.24
C ILE A 36 -2.08 -3.85 0.29
N HIS A 37 -3.04 -4.77 0.13
CA HIS A 37 -2.84 -5.91 -0.75
C HIS A 37 -2.66 -5.50 -2.21
N ARG A 38 -3.49 -4.56 -2.69
CA ARG A 38 -3.41 -4.03 -4.05
C ARG A 38 -2.08 -3.33 -4.31
N PHE A 39 -1.57 -2.57 -3.34
CA PHE A 39 -0.26 -1.94 -3.46
C PHE A 39 0.86 -2.96 -3.65
N VAL A 40 0.85 -4.05 -2.87
CA VAL A 40 1.84 -5.13 -2.99
C VAL A 40 1.74 -5.84 -4.34
N GLU A 41 0.53 -6.07 -4.87
CA GLU A 41 0.34 -6.64 -6.21
C GLU A 41 0.87 -5.72 -7.33
N LEU A 42 0.66 -4.41 -7.21
CA LEU A 42 1.20 -3.43 -8.16
C LEU A 42 2.72 -3.40 -8.13
N LEU A 43 3.33 -3.43 -6.94
CA LEU A 43 4.78 -3.56 -6.79
C LEU A 43 5.28 -4.84 -7.45
N ASP A 44 4.65 -5.99 -7.18
CA ASP A 44 5.07 -7.27 -7.75
C ASP A 44 4.95 -7.31 -9.28
N LYS A 45 3.87 -6.74 -9.82
CA LYS A 45 3.65 -6.66 -11.27
C LYS A 45 4.61 -5.69 -11.96
N TYR A 46 4.94 -4.59 -11.30
CA TYR A 46 5.84 -3.57 -11.85
C TYR A 46 7.31 -3.99 -11.82
N PHE A 47 7.76 -4.67 -10.76
CA PHE A 47 9.14 -5.14 -10.63
C PHE A 47 9.38 -6.54 -11.23
N GLY A 48 8.33 -7.34 -11.41
CA GLY A 48 8.42 -8.69 -11.98
C GLY A 48 9.07 -9.70 -11.04
N ASN A 49 8.36 -10.04 -9.96
CA ASN A 49 8.83 -10.71 -8.73
C ASN A 49 9.60 -9.76 -7.82
N VAL A 50 8.86 -8.95 -7.06
CA VAL A 50 9.45 -7.94 -6.17
C VAL A 50 10.17 -8.59 -4.99
N CYS A 51 11.39 -8.12 -4.70
CA CYS A 51 12.04 -8.37 -3.42
C CYS A 51 12.22 -7.09 -2.60
N GLU A 52 12.47 -7.23 -1.30
CA GLU A 52 12.71 -6.11 -0.39
C GLU A 52 13.87 -5.20 -0.82
N LEU A 53 14.92 -5.77 -1.43
CA LEU A 53 16.04 -4.99 -1.95
C LEU A 53 15.64 -4.13 -3.15
N ASP A 54 14.74 -4.61 -4.02
CA ASP A 54 14.26 -3.83 -5.17
C ASP A 54 13.56 -2.55 -4.70
N ILE A 55 12.76 -2.66 -3.64
CA ILE A 55 12.07 -1.53 -3.01
C ILE A 55 13.08 -0.56 -2.37
N ILE A 56 14.10 -1.08 -1.68
CA ILE A 56 15.14 -0.23 -1.05
C ILE A 56 15.95 0.53 -2.10
N PHE A 57 16.39 -0.13 -3.17
CA PHE A 57 17.19 0.49 -4.22
C PHE A 57 16.36 1.40 -5.16
N ASN A 58 15.07 1.11 -5.33
CA ASN A 58 14.17 1.86 -6.22
C ASN A 58 13.02 2.52 -5.45
N PHE A 59 13.29 3.07 -4.25
CA PHE A 59 12.25 3.65 -3.40
C PHE A 59 11.43 4.74 -4.13
N HIS A 60 12.07 5.53 -5.00
CA HIS A 60 11.40 6.54 -5.82
C HIS A 60 10.27 5.96 -6.69
N LYS A 61 10.43 4.74 -7.23
CA LYS A 61 9.39 4.07 -8.01
C LYS A 61 8.25 3.56 -7.12
N ALA A 62 8.58 3.11 -5.91
CA ALA A 62 7.57 2.71 -4.93
C ALA A 62 6.71 3.91 -4.49
N TYR A 63 7.31 5.10 -4.30
CA TYR A 63 6.56 6.34 -4.06
C TYR A 63 5.68 6.71 -5.24
N TYR A 64 6.21 6.66 -6.46
CA TYR A 64 5.43 6.91 -7.67
C TYR A 64 4.20 5.99 -7.77
N LEU A 65 4.37 4.69 -7.54
CA LEU A 65 3.25 3.73 -7.53
C LEU A 65 2.26 3.97 -6.38
N LEU A 66 2.72 4.50 -5.25
CA LEU A 66 1.87 4.85 -4.13
C LEU A 66 1.03 6.08 -4.43
N ASP A 67 1.62 7.11 -5.06
CA ASP A 67 0.92 8.33 -5.49
C ASP A 67 -0.14 8.00 -6.56
N GLU A 68 0.13 7.02 -7.44
CA GLU A 68 -0.84 6.48 -8.40
C GLU A 68 -1.91 5.59 -7.73
N LEU A 69 -1.79 5.26 -6.46
CA LEU A 69 -2.80 4.45 -5.74
C LEU A 69 -3.64 5.31 -4.79
N ILE A 70 -3.01 6.30 -4.17
CA ILE A 70 -3.58 7.11 -3.11
C ILE A 70 -3.23 8.56 -3.40
N LEU A 71 -4.26 9.39 -3.53
CA LEU A 71 -4.12 10.83 -3.71
C LEU A 71 -4.89 11.54 -2.61
N ASP A 72 -4.24 12.51 -1.96
CA ASP A 72 -4.85 13.29 -0.87
C ASP A 72 -5.41 12.43 0.28
N GLY A 73 -4.73 11.32 0.59
CA GLY A 73 -5.17 10.36 1.62
C GLY A 73 -6.36 9.49 1.22
N GLN A 74 -6.91 9.68 0.03
CA GLN A 74 -8.04 8.91 -0.49
C GLN A 74 -7.57 7.86 -1.49
N PHE A 75 -8.19 6.69 -1.43
CA PHE A 75 -7.93 5.63 -2.40
C PHE A 75 -8.50 6.01 -3.77
N GLN A 76 -7.68 5.96 -4.81
CA GLN A 76 -8.14 6.16 -6.17
C GLN A 76 -8.53 4.82 -6.81
N VAL A 77 -9.75 4.75 -7.37
CA VAL A 77 -10.22 3.56 -8.07
C VAL A 77 -9.59 3.50 -9.46
N PHE A 78 -8.50 2.77 -9.60
CA PHE A 78 -7.87 2.53 -10.90
C PHE A 78 -8.07 1.10 -11.41
N SER A 79 -8.39 0.99 -12.70
CA SER A 79 -8.34 -0.28 -13.43
C SER A 79 -6.88 -0.66 -13.67
N TYR A 80 -6.53 -1.93 -13.42
CA TYR A 80 -5.18 -2.48 -13.67
C TYR A 80 -4.67 -2.27 -15.11
N THR A 81 -5.56 -1.95 -16.05
CA THR A 81 -5.24 -1.70 -17.47
C THR A 81 -4.64 -0.32 -17.71
N LEU A 82 -4.79 0.65 -16.80
CA LEU A 82 -4.29 2.02 -17.01
C LEU A 82 -2.92 2.29 -16.38
N ILE A 83 -2.41 1.41 -15.51
CA ILE A 83 -1.17 1.61 -14.72
C ILE A 83 0.05 0.90 -15.35
N LEU A 84 -0.11 0.22 -16.48
CA LEU A 84 0.98 -0.41 -17.25
C LEU A 84 1.01 0.11 -18.68
#